data_AF-A0A1J5E6N9-F1
#
_entry.id   AF-A0A1J5E6N9-F1
#
_cell.length_a   1.000
_cell.length_b   1.000
_cell.length_c   1.000
_cell.angle_alpha   90.00
_cell.angle_beta   90.00
_cell.angle_gamma   90.00
#
_symmetry.space_group_name_H-M   'P 1'
#
loop_
_entity.id
_entity.type
_entity.pdbx_description
1 polymer ?
#
loop_
_entity_poly.entity_id
_entity_poly.type
_entity_poly.pdbx_seq_one_letter_code
_entity_poly.pdbx_strand_id
1 'polypeptide(L)'
;MTTDPLAPEDLTAPKHLEVVPIEPPPVEQRIARDARFAAEGEKKDRYSLPSSLDSASPVGYRTRPSITAAQAAQALKLLALRRPTGFAAPRSLRERELFDECSLGVLLSRQSTNYRGLKQVTLGPSDSGAAQQLLAKLVGLEAPALSNASHTHVVLSRTYRTPFTLLLTFVGHKPLTSLATVAKRVWEKRYRGASDLPTIGYLPSIHLGILADGMERAAVIASQGRRRAQVFMAPFCGKAVKGNRELIARLESLVGLSSKDKAQGWQIALVAQVGEAHAADRVSMPPELWRKLGALLVSLRSERIQPGVNAEEKAPAQYLTRQDMHVPEELTTMAGRAAYNAFAHWTACPRERAKQLLLLDRVDVLTPNGKQRLRAMRAMLSEITDRVVEKLPLWADLPTGKALSRNANRGRKAFSLAGQRIYIAGLSEPELREAGIDWEVAIRGLGAAACRSALYVELMGCVDIPEGCDLLAGICLMAGPVNQNDIGKQYYGYPDLLAETFADRAPTSLLVWTLKAKTVADPIGNEEQLLNARRKGALVDLRPGPHEVVKVKTKAGYSPLRKDRASGSINHERAFAELGNFVRDREGLEIPGNQGSAWPEAWRNQILWPETSEA
;
A
#
# COMPACT_ATOMS: atom_id res chain seq x y z
N MET A 1 17.46 -25.72 -42.09
CA MET A 1 16.80 -25.17 -40.88
C MET A 1 17.89 -24.60 -39.99
N THR A 2 18.20 -23.33 -40.18
CA THR A 2 19.12 -22.58 -39.33
C THR A 2 18.39 -22.24 -38.04
N THR A 3 18.77 -22.88 -36.94
CA THR A 3 18.34 -22.51 -35.60
C THR A 3 18.90 -21.13 -35.30
N ASP A 4 18.03 -20.14 -35.21
CA ASP A 4 18.36 -18.82 -34.66
C ASP A 4 19.02 -19.03 -33.29
N PRO A 5 20.18 -18.40 -33.01
CA PRO A 5 20.76 -18.43 -31.67
C PRO A 5 19.74 -17.81 -30.70
N LEU A 6 19.39 -18.57 -29.67
CA LEU A 6 18.51 -18.15 -28.57
C LEU A 6 18.86 -16.71 -28.18
N ALA A 7 17.91 -15.80 -28.39
CA ALA A 7 18.01 -14.44 -27.90
C ALA A 7 18.45 -14.48 -26.42
N PRO A 8 19.38 -13.61 -25.98
CA PRO A 8 19.85 -13.61 -24.61
C PRO A 8 18.66 -13.60 -23.67
N GLU A 9 18.58 -14.60 -22.80
CA GLU A 9 17.48 -14.77 -21.85
C GLU A 9 17.34 -13.47 -21.05
N ASP A 10 16.19 -12.81 -21.14
CA ASP A 10 15.91 -11.61 -20.36
C ASP A 10 15.90 -12.00 -18.88
N LEU A 11 17.04 -11.84 -18.21
CA LEU A 11 17.26 -12.22 -16.81
C LEU A 11 16.40 -11.40 -15.83
N THR A 12 15.68 -10.39 -16.33
CA THR A 12 14.71 -9.59 -15.57
C THR A 12 13.26 -10.02 -15.83
N ALA A 13 13.02 -10.93 -16.77
CA ALA A 13 11.69 -11.40 -17.10
C ALA A 13 11.02 -12.04 -15.87
N PRO A 14 9.74 -11.73 -15.61
CA PRO A 14 9.02 -12.31 -14.49
C PRO A 14 8.83 -13.81 -14.70
N LYS A 15 9.12 -14.62 -13.69
CA LYS A 15 8.79 -16.05 -13.71
C LYS A 15 7.29 -16.25 -13.59
N HIS A 16 6.76 -17.25 -14.29
CA HIS A 16 5.34 -17.60 -14.29
C HIS A 16 4.79 -17.85 -12.88
N LEU A 17 3.57 -17.41 -12.59
CA LEU A 17 2.87 -17.67 -11.33
C LEU A 17 1.72 -18.65 -11.58
N GLU A 18 1.49 -19.54 -10.63
CA GLU A 18 0.43 -20.54 -10.70
C GLU A 18 -0.64 -20.28 -9.66
N VAL A 19 -1.87 -20.74 -9.94
CA VAL A 19 -2.97 -20.69 -8.98
C VAL A 19 -2.76 -21.81 -7.96
N VAL A 20 -2.59 -21.44 -6.69
CA VAL A 20 -2.52 -22.38 -5.58
C VAL A 20 -3.69 -22.07 -4.65
N PRO A 21 -4.81 -22.81 -4.74
CA PRO A 21 -5.98 -22.57 -3.91
C PRO A 21 -5.68 -22.87 -2.44
N ILE A 22 -6.47 -22.27 -1.56
CA ILE A 22 -6.45 -22.57 -0.12
C ILE A 22 -7.69 -23.39 0.17
N GLU A 23 -7.51 -24.57 0.77
CA GLU A 23 -8.64 -25.40 1.13
C GLU A 23 -9.48 -24.74 2.23
N PRO A 24 -10.82 -24.69 2.08
CA PRO A 24 -11.68 -24.21 3.14
C PRO A 24 -11.63 -25.17 4.34
N PRO A 25 -11.94 -24.70 5.56
CA PRO A 25 -12.05 -25.58 6.70
C PRO A 25 -13.27 -26.51 6.54
N PRO A 26 -13.40 -27.54 7.42
CA PRO A 26 -14.61 -28.35 7.53
C PRO A 26 -15.87 -27.50 7.61
N VAL A 27 -17.00 -28.00 7.08
CA VAL A 27 -18.24 -27.24 6.88
C VAL A 27 -18.74 -26.62 8.20
N GLU A 28 -18.61 -27.36 9.30
CA GLU A 28 -18.99 -26.93 10.65
C GLU A 28 -18.16 -25.78 11.21
N GLN A 29 -16.96 -25.54 10.65
CA GLN A 29 -16.09 -24.42 11.02
C GLN A 29 -16.20 -23.24 10.05
N ARG A 30 -16.97 -23.36 8.96
CA ARG A 30 -17.18 -22.28 7.98
C ARG A 30 -18.11 -21.25 8.57
N ILE A 31 -17.56 -20.09 8.83
CA ILE A 31 -18.28 -18.98 9.45
C ILE A 31 -17.92 -17.69 8.71
N ALA A 32 -18.92 -16.85 8.46
CA ALA A 32 -18.75 -15.49 7.99
C ALA A 32 -18.90 -14.51 9.16
N ARG A 33 -18.42 -13.29 8.97
CA ARG A 33 -18.60 -12.22 9.94
C ARG A 33 -20.10 -11.96 10.15
N ASP A 34 -20.51 -11.94 11.41
CA ASP A 34 -21.79 -11.41 11.83
C ASP A 34 -21.80 -9.87 11.76
N ALA A 35 -22.05 -9.33 10.57
CA ALA A 35 -22.29 -7.91 10.38
C ALA A 35 -23.69 -7.58 10.91
N ARG A 36 -23.78 -6.82 12.01
CA ARG A 36 -25.07 -6.36 12.55
C ARG A 36 -24.99 -4.94 13.07
N PHE A 37 -26.09 -4.20 12.99
CA PHE A 37 -26.22 -2.93 13.71
C PHE A 37 -26.29 -3.18 15.21
N ALA A 38 -25.83 -2.20 15.99
CA ALA A 38 -26.03 -2.25 17.44
C ALA A 38 -27.53 -2.06 17.74
N ALA A 39 -28.08 -2.91 18.61
CA ALA A 39 -29.45 -2.78 19.10
C ALA A 39 -29.64 -1.49 19.90
N GLU A 40 -30.90 -1.09 20.11
CA GLU A 40 -31.20 0.05 20.98
C GLU A 40 -30.64 -0.17 22.39
N GLY A 41 -29.90 0.80 22.91
CA GLY A 41 -29.19 0.69 24.20
C GLY A 41 -27.89 -0.14 24.17
N GLU A 42 -27.60 -0.88 23.10
CA GLU A 42 -26.33 -1.61 22.95
C GLU A 42 -25.18 -0.63 22.68
N LYS A 43 -24.10 -0.77 23.45
CA LYS A 43 -22.91 0.05 23.25
C LYS A 43 -22.17 -0.40 21.99
N LYS A 44 -22.19 0.45 20.96
CA LYS A 44 -21.42 0.27 19.72
C LYS A 44 -19.94 -0.04 20.01
N ASP A 45 -19.42 -1.05 19.32
CA ASP A 45 -18.00 -1.40 19.37
C ASP A 45 -17.39 -1.62 17.98
N ARG A 46 -16.26 -2.33 17.89
CA ARG A 46 -15.58 -2.56 16.59
C ARG A 46 -16.30 -3.58 15.69
N TYR A 47 -17.22 -4.37 16.25
CA TYR A 47 -17.98 -5.42 15.57
C TYR A 47 -19.36 -4.93 15.11
N SER A 48 -19.88 -3.84 15.68
CA SER A 48 -21.11 -3.20 15.21
C SER A 48 -20.92 -2.53 13.84
N LEU A 49 -21.94 -2.64 12.97
CA LEU A 49 -22.02 -1.87 11.74
C LEU A 49 -22.17 -0.36 12.02
N PRO A 50 -21.68 0.50 11.11
CA PRO A 50 -21.92 1.93 11.19
C PRO A 50 -23.40 2.21 11.00
N SER A 51 -23.95 3.19 11.72
CA SER A 51 -25.31 3.67 11.46
C SER A 51 -25.45 4.41 10.13
N SER A 52 -24.34 4.92 9.57
CA SER A 52 -24.27 5.54 8.25
C SER A 52 -22.81 5.71 7.82
N LEU A 53 -22.60 5.99 6.52
CA LEU A 53 -21.31 6.41 5.97
C LEU A 53 -21.50 7.69 5.14
N ASP A 54 -20.90 8.78 5.60
CA ASP A 54 -20.71 10.00 4.81
C ASP A 54 -19.22 10.16 4.51
N SER A 55 -18.83 9.82 3.28
CA SER A 55 -17.44 9.86 2.83
C SER A 55 -17.35 10.00 1.32
N ALA A 56 -16.35 10.76 0.88
CA ALA A 56 -15.98 10.91 -0.52
C ALA A 56 -15.00 9.82 -1.02
N SER A 57 -14.60 8.88 -0.16
CA SER A 57 -13.75 7.75 -0.53
C SER A 57 -14.41 6.91 -1.64
N PRO A 58 -13.63 6.41 -2.63
CA PRO A 58 -14.16 5.55 -3.68
C PRO A 58 -14.48 4.11 -3.22
N VAL A 59 -14.19 3.75 -1.96
CA VAL A 59 -14.19 2.33 -1.54
C VAL A 59 -15.47 1.94 -0.81
N GLY A 60 -15.76 2.55 0.33
CA GLY A 60 -16.85 2.13 1.21
C GLY A 60 -16.58 0.77 1.90
N TYR A 61 -17.56 0.25 2.63
CA TYR A 61 -17.47 -1.05 3.30
C TYR A 61 -17.90 -2.17 2.36
N ARG A 62 -16.97 -3.06 2.02
CA ARG A 62 -17.15 -4.11 1.02
C ARG A 62 -16.97 -5.54 1.55
N THR A 63 -17.62 -6.47 0.86
CA THR A 63 -17.35 -7.91 0.89
C THR A 63 -16.38 -8.27 -0.24
N ARG A 64 -15.64 -9.37 -0.09
CA ARG A 64 -14.69 -9.82 -1.11
C ARG A 64 -15.42 -10.64 -2.17
N PRO A 65 -15.37 -10.27 -3.46
CA PRO A 65 -15.93 -11.10 -4.51
C PRO A 65 -15.15 -12.42 -4.64
N SER A 66 -15.86 -13.53 -4.70
CA SER A 66 -15.29 -14.84 -5.05
C SER A 66 -14.95 -14.91 -6.54
N ILE A 67 -13.77 -15.39 -6.90
CA ILE A 67 -13.34 -15.62 -8.30
C ILE A 67 -13.05 -17.11 -8.51
N THR A 68 -13.24 -17.61 -9.72
CA THR A 68 -12.89 -19.01 -10.01
C THR A 68 -11.39 -19.18 -10.19
N ALA A 69 -10.88 -20.41 -10.06
CA ALA A 69 -9.48 -20.73 -10.37
C ALA A 69 -9.06 -20.25 -11.78
N ALA A 70 -9.94 -20.38 -12.79
CA ALA A 70 -9.70 -19.89 -14.15
C ALA A 70 -9.61 -18.36 -14.22
N GLN A 71 -10.48 -17.65 -13.51
CA GLN A 71 -10.42 -16.19 -13.39
C GLN A 71 -9.15 -15.74 -12.68
N ALA A 72 -8.73 -16.45 -11.64
CA ALA A 72 -7.48 -16.19 -10.93
C ALA A 72 -6.26 -16.39 -11.84
N ALA A 73 -6.22 -17.46 -12.65
CA ALA A 73 -5.15 -17.68 -13.63
C ALA A 73 -5.02 -16.52 -14.64
N GLN A 74 -6.15 -15.97 -15.09
CA GLN A 74 -6.13 -14.74 -15.91
C GLN A 74 -5.59 -13.55 -15.12
N ALA A 75 -6.06 -13.35 -13.89
CA ALA A 75 -5.62 -12.24 -13.02
C ALA A 75 -4.11 -12.25 -12.73
N LEU A 76 -3.48 -13.43 -12.67
CA LEU A 76 -2.03 -13.57 -12.45
C LEU A 76 -1.19 -12.92 -13.57
N LYS A 77 -1.74 -12.71 -14.77
CA LYS A 77 -1.09 -11.92 -15.84
C LYS A 77 -0.78 -10.49 -15.38
N LEU A 78 -1.59 -9.92 -14.49
CA LEU A 78 -1.39 -8.58 -13.93
C LEU A 78 -0.23 -8.52 -12.91
N LEU A 79 0.24 -9.67 -12.40
CA LEU A 79 1.41 -9.74 -11.50
C LEU A 79 2.72 -10.03 -12.26
N ALA A 80 2.62 -10.32 -13.57
CA ALA A 80 3.73 -10.61 -14.46
C ALA A 80 3.87 -9.56 -15.58
N LEU A 81 3.36 -8.34 -15.35
CA LEU A 81 3.49 -7.24 -16.29
C LEU A 81 4.96 -6.92 -16.55
N ARG A 82 5.32 -6.83 -17.83
CA ARG A 82 6.60 -6.28 -18.30
C ARG A 82 6.46 -4.78 -18.56
N ARG A 83 7.57 -4.04 -18.54
CA ARG A 83 7.53 -2.64 -18.96
C ARG A 83 7.00 -2.53 -20.40
N PRO A 84 6.14 -1.53 -20.72
CA PRO A 84 5.65 -1.34 -22.07
C PRO A 84 6.80 -1.03 -23.03
N THR A 85 6.68 -1.51 -24.27
CA THR A 85 7.68 -1.27 -25.33
C THR A 85 7.51 0.10 -25.99
N GLY A 86 6.31 0.68 -25.88
CA GLY A 86 5.94 1.97 -26.44
C GLY A 86 4.47 2.29 -26.21
N PHE A 87 4.05 3.48 -26.61
CA PHE A 87 2.64 3.87 -26.63
C PHE A 87 2.22 4.21 -28.06
N ALA A 88 1.05 3.68 -28.45
CA ALA A 88 0.35 4.06 -29.66
C ALA A 88 -0.21 5.49 -29.54
N ALA A 89 -0.79 6.01 -30.63
CA ALA A 89 -1.43 7.32 -30.63
C ALA A 89 -2.43 7.44 -29.46
N PRO A 90 -2.38 8.53 -28.67
CA PRO A 90 -3.29 8.74 -27.56
C PRO A 90 -4.74 8.72 -28.03
N ARG A 91 -5.62 8.12 -27.24
CA ARG A 91 -7.07 8.22 -27.41
C ARG A 91 -7.66 9.10 -26.33
N SER A 92 -8.79 9.71 -26.64
CA SER A 92 -9.58 10.49 -25.68
C SER A 92 -9.90 9.69 -24.41
N LEU A 93 -9.60 10.25 -23.24
CA LEU A 93 -9.83 9.63 -21.93
C LEU A 93 -11.11 10.17 -21.29
N ARG A 94 -12.01 9.27 -20.88
CA ARG A 94 -13.18 9.63 -20.07
C ARG A 94 -12.80 9.83 -18.61
N GLU A 95 -13.45 10.78 -17.95
CA GLU A 95 -13.23 11.05 -16.53
C GLU A 95 -13.40 9.78 -15.65
N ARG A 96 -14.43 8.97 -15.92
CA ARG A 96 -14.68 7.71 -15.19
C ARG A 96 -13.48 6.76 -15.22
N GLU A 97 -12.81 6.65 -16.36
CA GLU A 97 -11.64 5.78 -16.48
C GLU A 97 -10.47 6.31 -15.63
N LEU A 98 -10.28 7.64 -15.60
CA LEU A 98 -9.28 8.25 -14.71
C LEU A 98 -9.65 8.05 -13.23
N PHE A 99 -10.93 8.13 -12.88
CA PHE A 99 -11.43 7.89 -11.53
C PHE A 99 -11.16 6.44 -11.09
N ASP A 100 -11.48 5.45 -11.91
CA ASP A 100 -11.21 4.04 -11.63
C ASP A 100 -9.70 3.78 -11.50
N GLU A 101 -8.89 4.39 -12.38
CA GLU A 101 -7.43 4.30 -12.35
C GLU A 101 -6.83 4.91 -11.07
N CYS A 102 -7.25 6.12 -10.69
CA CYS A 102 -6.81 6.75 -9.45
C CYS A 102 -7.31 6.00 -8.20
N SER A 103 -8.50 5.39 -8.30
CA SER A 103 -9.10 4.58 -7.24
C SER A 103 -8.30 3.31 -6.96
N LEU A 104 -7.72 2.68 -7.97
CA LEU A 104 -6.82 1.52 -7.80
C LEU A 104 -5.36 1.93 -7.56
N GLY A 105 -4.98 3.15 -7.95
CA GLY A 105 -3.67 3.77 -7.75
C GLY A 105 -3.58 4.53 -6.42
N VAL A 106 -3.38 5.85 -6.49
CA VAL A 106 -3.04 6.70 -5.33
C VAL A 106 -4.06 6.67 -4.19
N LEU A 107 -5.34 6.39 -4.46
CA LEU A 107 -6.40 6.38 -3.44
C LEU A 107 -6.49 5.06 -2.65
N LEU A 108 -5.97 3.96 -3.21
CA LEU A 108 -6.06 2.63 -2.59
C LEU A 108 -4.71 2.01 -2.28
N SER A 109 -3.68 2.28 -3.11
CA SER A 109 -2.35 1.65 -3.08
C SER A 109 -2.03 1.23 -1.66
N ARG A 110 -1.86 -0.06 -1.37
CA ARG A 110 -2.03 -0.69 -0.03
C ARG A 110 -1.26 -0.05 1.14
N GLN A 111 -1.61 1.18 1.49
CA GLN A 111 -1.02 1.92 2.58
C GLN A 111 -1.71 1.44 3.84
N SER A 112 -1.02 1.56 4.96
CA SER A 112 -1.76 1.85 6.19
C SER A 112 -2.71 3.01 5.84
N THR A 113 -4.02 2.82 6.03
CA THR A 113 -5.13 3.62 5.48
C THR A 113 -5.13 5.11 5.88
N ASN A 114 -4.03 5.58 6.47
CA ASN A 114 -3.84 6.86 7.12
C ASN A 114 -2.64 7.67 6.59
N TYR A 115 -1.89 7.18 5.60
CA TYR A 115 -0.77 7.96 5.06
C TYR A 115 -1.24 9.09 4.11
N ARG A 116 -1.56 10.26 4.69
CA ARG A 116 -1.89 11.50 3.94
C ARG A 116 -0.64 12.25 3.46
N GLY A 117 0.42 11.51 3.13
CA GLY A 117 1.69 12.06 2.65
C GLY A 117 1.89 11.88 1.16
N LEU A 118 0.88 11.44 0.41
CA LEU A 118 0.89 11.40 -1.05
C LEU A 118 -0.16 12.35 -1.64
N LYS A 119 0.18 12.92 -2.80
CA LYS A 119 -0.71 13.64 -3.71
C LYS A 119 -0.36 13.27 -5.15
N GLN A 120 -1.29 13.49 -6.07
CA GLN A 120 -1.09 13.25 -7.49
C GLN A 120 -1.54 14.47 -8.29
N VAL A 121 -0.74 14.84 -9.29
CA VAL A 121 -1.13 15.74 -10.36
C VAL A 121 -1.12 14.95 -11.66
N THR A 122 -2.26 14.88 -12.35
CA THR A 122 -2.38 14.22 -13.65
C THR A 122 -2.32 15.26 -14.76
N LEU A 123 -1.36 15.08 -15.67
CA LEU A 123 -1.13 15.91 -16.84
C LEU A 123 -1.80 15.28 -18.07
N GLY A 124 -2.39 16.10 -18.96
CA GLY A 124 -2.94 15.65 -20.24
C GLY A 124 -1.87 15.36 -21.30
N PRO A 125 -2.26 14.99 -22.54
CA PRO A 125 -1.33 14.57 -23.59
C PRO A 125 -0.23 15.59 -23.90
N SER A 126 -0.58 16.87 -24.09
CA SER A 126 0.40 17.93 -24.43
C SER A 126 1.43 18.14 -23.31
N ASP A 127 0.96 18.29 -22.07
CA ASP A 127 1.84 18.41 -20.89
C ASP A 127 2.63 17.12 -20.63
N SER A 128 2.08 15.95 -21.00
CA SER A 128 2.78 14.67 -20.92
C SER A 128 3.94 14.60 -21.92
N GLY A 129 3.81 15.20 -23.09
CA GLY A 129 4.92 15.38 -24.03
C GLY A 129 6.04 16.24 -23.44
N ALA A 130 5.69 17.35 -22.78
CA ALA A 130 6.67 18.17 -22.07
C ALA A 130 7.34 17.42 -20.91
N ALA A 131 6.56 16.66 -20.13
CA ALA A 131 7.08 15.81 -19.06
C ALA A 131 8.04 14.74 -19.61
N GLN A 132 7.69 14.10 -20.73
CA GLN A 132 8.53 13.10 -21.40
C GLN A 132 9.91 13.66 -21.77
N GLN A 133 9.96 14.86 -22.35
CA GLN A 133 11.23 15.49 -22.74
C GLN A 133 12.14 15.80 -21.55
N LEU A 134 11.55 16.09 -20.38
CA LEU A 134 12.27 16.29 -19.13
C LEU A 134 12.73 14.94 -18.55
N LEU A 135 11.82 13.95 -18.51
CA LEU A 135 12.11 12.60 -18.02
C LEU A 135 13.27 11.97 -18.80
N ALA A 136 13.27 12.05 -20.13
CA ALA A 136 14.30 11.49 -21.01
C ALA A 136 15.72 12.03 -20.74
N LYS A 137 15.85 13.17 -20.04
CA LYS A 137 17.12 13.79 -19.68
C LYS A 137 17.57 13.47 -18.25
N LEU A 138 16.72 12.81 -17.46
CA LEU A 138 17.05 12.44 -16.09
C LEU A 138 18.10 11.33 -16.08
N VAL A 139 19.03 11.43 -15.13
CA VAL A 139 19.99 10.37 -14.81
C VAL A 139 19.33 9.31 -13.93
N GLY A 140 19.70 8.05 -14.12
CA GLY A 140 19.23 6.93 -13.29
C GLY A 140 17.82 6.45 -13.63
N LEU A 141 17.38 6.63 -14.87
CA LEU A 141 16.13 6.04 -15.36
C LEU A 141 16.21 4.51 -15.36
N GLU A 142 15.17 3.86 -14.83
CA GLU A 142 15.03 2.40 -14.86
C GLU A 142 14.59 1.87 -16.24
N ALA A 143 14.11 2.76 -17.11
CA ALA A 143 13.64 2.45 -18.46
C ALA A 143 13.57 3.73 -19.32
N PRO A 144 13.44 3.63 -20.65
CA PRO A 144 13.26 4.79 -21.50
C PRO A 144 11.95 5.56 -21.20
N ALA A 145 11.99 6.88 -21.30
CA ALA A 145 10.79 7.72 -21.28
C ALA A 145 10.06 7.64 -22.62
N LEU A 146 8.80 7.20 -22.60
CA LEU A 146 8.03 6.89 -23.82
C LEU A 146 7.26 8.10 -24.32
N SER A 147 7.24 8.31 -25.64
CA SER A 147 6.37 9.29 -26.31
C SER A 147 4.90 8.83 -26.31
N ASN A 148 3.97 9.70 -26.70
CA ASN A 148 2.55 9.38 -26.89
C ASN A 148 1.81 8.90 -25.62
N ALA A 149 2.25 9.32 -24.43
CA ALA A 149 1.46 9.12 -23.23
C ALA A 149 0.11 9.86 -23.35
N SER A 150 -1.00 9.16 -23.10
CA SER A 150 -2.33 9.77 -23.00
C SER A 150 -2.42 10.72 -21.81
N HIS A 151 -1.73 10.38 -20.72
CA HIS A 151 -1.60 11.22 -19.55
C HIS A 151 -0.38 10.80 -18.72
N THR A 152 0.05 11.69 -17.84
CA THR A 152 1.17 11.43 -16.92
C THR A 152 0.74 11.75 -15.50
N HIS A 153 0.87 10.79 -14.60
CA HIS A 153 0.72 11.01 -13.17
C HIS A 153 2.05 11.43 -12.57
N VAL A 154 2.09 12.60 -11.95
CA VAL A 154 3.22 13.04 -11.13
C VAL A 154 2.79 12.95 -9.68
N VAL A 155 3.43 12.04 -8.94
CA VAL A 155 3.12 11.79 -7.54
C VAL A 155 4.08 12.58 -6.66
N LEU A 156 3.50 13.36 -5.77
CA LEU A 156 4.20 14.14 -4.76
C LEU A 156 4.16 13.37 -3.44
N SER A 157 5.28 13.33 -2.74
CA SER A 157 5.38 12.76 -1.40
C SER A 157 5.92 13.77 -0.39
N ARG A 158 5.58 13.56 0.88
CA ARG A 158 6.20 14.24 2.02
C ARG A 158 6.43 13.27 3.17
N THR A 159 7.39 13.59 4.03
CA THR A 159 7.76 12.77 5.20
C THR A 159 6.58 12.52 6.13
N TYR A 160 6.56 11.33 6.74
CA TYR A 160 5.57 10.95 7.74
C TYR A 160 5.72 11.80 9.01
N ARG A 161 4.68 12.56 9.37
CA ARG A 161 4.64 13.35 10.62
C ARG A 161 3.35 13.05 11.39
N THR A 162 3.48 12.33 12.50
CA THR A 162 2.42 11.98 13.44
C THR A 162 2.82 12.31 14.89
N PRO A 163 1.86 12.33 15.84
CA PRO A 163 2.19 12.42 17.26
C PRO A 163 3.20 11.35 17.72
N PHE A 164 3.17 10.15 17.12
CA PHE A 164 4.18 9.11 17.37
C PHE A 164 5.57 9.52 16.85
N THR A 165 5.70 10.06 15.62
CA THR A 165 7.01 10.57 15.18
C THR A 165 7.50 11.77 15.99
N LEU A 166 6.59 12.53 16.62
CA LEU A 166 6.95 13.58 17.57
C LEU A 166 7.44 12.98 18.90
N LEU A 167 6.80 11.92 19.40
CA LEU A 167 7.25 11.16 20.57
C LEU A 167 8.70 10.70 20.41
N LEU A 168 9.10 10.23 19.22
CA LEU A 168 10.47 9.79 18.95
C LEU A 168 11.52 10.88 19.18
N THR A 169 11.14 12.17 19.07
CA THR A 169 12.04 13.28 19.38
C THR A 169 12.48 13.21 20.84
N PHE A 170 11.70 12.56 21.69
CA PHE A 170 11.87 12.44 23.13
C PHE A 170 12.40 11.07 23.60
N VAL A 171 12.60 10.11 22.70
CA VAL A 171 13.11 8.77 23.06
C VAL A 171 14.63 8.79 23.11
N GLY A 172 15.22 8.12 24.11
CA GLY A 172 16.66 8.02 24.29
C GLY A 172 17.35 9.24 24.94
N HIS A 173 16.59 10.16 25.53
CA HIS A 173 17.18 11.32 26.23
C HIS A 173 17.81 10.98 27.57
N LYS A 174 18.89 11.72 27.90
CA LYS A 174 19.47 11.82 29.24
C LYS A 174 18.99 13.13 29.92
N PRO A 175 18.68 13.13 31.22
CA PRO A 175 18.26 14.35 31.91
C PRO A 175 19.26 15.52 31.77
N LEU A 176 18.76 16.76 31.73
CA LEU A 176 19.50 18.04 31.76
C LEU A 176 20.35 18.41 30.53
N THR A 177 20.96 17.47 29.79
CA THR A 177 21.71 17.77 28.55
C THR A 177 20.83 18.07 27.31
N SER A 178 19.50 18.08 27.47
CA SER A 178 18.55 17.78 26.39
C SER A 178 17.67 18.92 25.86
N LEU A 179 17.64 20.12 26.44
CA LEU A 179 16.79 21.20 25.88
C LEU A 179 17.30 21.67 24.50
N ALA A 180 18.61 21.89 24.38
CA ALA A 180 19.23 22.31 23.13
C ALA A 180 19.18 21.21 22.04
N THR A 181 19.34 19.94 22.42
CA THR A 181 19.30 18.82 21.46
C THR A 181 17.88 18.53 20.97
N VAL A 182 16.86 18.65 21.83
CA VAL A 182 15.44 18.57 21.42
C VAL A 182 15.10 19.73 20.49
N ALA A 183 15.47 20.97 20.83
CA ALA A 183 15.23 22.13 19.96
C ALA A 183 15.89 21.96 18.59
N LYS A 184 17.15 21.49 18.56
CA LYS A 184 17.87 21.16 17.32
C LYS A 184 17.15 20.08 16.52
N ARG A 185 16.75 18.95 17.14
CA ARG A 185 16.02 17.87 16.44
C ARG A 185 14.67 18.33 15.91
N VAL A 186 13.91 19.12 16.67
CA VAL A 186 12.66 19.73 16.21
C VAL A 186 12.90 20.63 15.00
N TRP A 187 13.96 21.44 15.04
CA TRP A 187 14.35 22.29 13.92
C TRP A 187 14.76 21.45 12.70
N GLU A 188 15.61 20.43 12.86
CA GLU A 188 16.03 19.53 11.77
C GLU A 188 14.83 18.77 11.18
N LYS A 189 13.90 18.30 12.00
CA LYS A 189 12.65 17.70 11.53
C LYS A 189 11.82 18.69 10.73
N ARG A 190 11.63 19.90 11.25
CA ARG A 190 10.77 20.93 10.66
C ARG A 190 11.31 21.40 9.31
N TYR A 191 12.61 21.69 9.23
CA TYR A 191 13.24 22.37 8.10
C TYR A 191 14.10 21.48 7.21
N ARG A 192 14.63 20.35 7.71
CA ARG A 192 15.46 19.40 6.94
C ARG A 192 14.77 18.06 6.69
N GLY A 193 13.57 17.84 7.22
CA GLY A 193 12.83 16.59 7.05
C GLY A 193 13.51 15.38 7.72
N ALA A 194 14.40 15.62 8.69
CA ALA A 194 15.13 14.57 9.39
C ALA A 194 14.18 13.59 10.11
N SER A 195 14.62 12.35 10.28
CA SER A 195 13.93 11.32 11.07
C SER A 195 14.83 10.90 12.23
N ASP A 196 14.25 10.65 13.41
CA ASP A 196 15.02 10.13 14.56
C ASP A 196 15.27 8.62 14.48
N LEU A 197 14.54 7.94 13.60
CA LEU A 197 14.68 6.52 13.32
C LEU A 197 14.84 6.32 11.82
N PRO A 198 15.84 5.57 11.36
CA PRO A 198 15.96 5.18 9.96
C PRO A 198 14.66 4.61 9.38
N THR A 199 13.99 3.68 10.07
CA THR A 199 12.80 3.00 9.52
C THR A 199 11.60 3.92 9.32
N ILE A 200 11.46 4.97 10.14
CA ILE A 200 10.45 6.03 9.94
C ILE A 200 10.77 6.88 8.70
N GLY A 201 12.06 7.13 8.45
CA GLY A 201 12.52 7.78 7.21
C GLY A 201 12.27 6.93 5.97
N TYR A 202 12.27 5.61 6.10
CA TYR A 202 12.05 4.66 5.01
C TYR A 202 10.57 4.43 4.68
N LEU A 203 9.65 4.72 5.60
CA LEU A 203 8.20 4.52 5.40
C LEU A 203 7.64 5.15 4.10
N PRO A 204 7.94 6.42 3.77
CA PRO A 204 7.51 7.00 2.50
C PRO A 204 7.98 6.18 1.30
N SER A 205 9.24 5.72 1.29
CA SER A 205 9.81 4.91 0.21
C SER A 205 9.13 3.54 0.11
N ILE A 206 8.86 2.86 1.22
CA ILE A 206 8.09 1.61 1.21
C ILE A 206 6.70 1.84 0.59
N HIS A 207 6.01 2.91 0.98
CA HIS A 207 4.70 3.27 0.42
C HIS A 207 4.75 3.62 -1.07
N LEU A 208 5.81 4.30 -1.52
CA LEU A 208 6.01 4.64 -2.93
C LEU A 208 6.24 3.39 -3.77
N GLY A 209 6.96 2.39 -3.25
CA GLY A 209 7.11 1.08 -3.89
C GLY A 209 5.78 0.35 -4.06
N ILE A 210 4.96 0.32 -3.01
CA ILE A 210 3.60 -0.24 -3.05
C ILE A 210 2.73 0.50 -4.08
N LEU A 211 2.84 1.83 -4.14
CA LEU A 211 2.08 2.64 -5.09
C LEU A 211 2.53 2.40 -6.54
N ALA A 212 3.83 2.37 -6.81
CA ALA A 212 4.35 2.11 -8.15
C ALA A 212 3.83 0.77 -8.72
N ASP A 213 3.92 -0.28 -7.90
CA ASP A 213 3.39 -1.61 -8.24
C ASP A 213 1.87 -1.61 -8.45
N GLY A 214 1.12 -0.83 -7.66
CA GLY A 214 -0.31 -0.64 -7.83
C GLY A 214 -0.70 0.14 -9.09
N MET A 215 0.01 1.23 -9.40
CA MET A 215 -0.27 2.10 -10.54
C MET A 215 -0.09 1.38 -11.88
N GLU A 216 0.91 0.50 -11.99
CA GLU A 216 1.12 -0.29 -13.21
C GLU A 216 -0.13 -1.12 -13.55
N ARG A 217 -0.72 -1.77 -12.55
CA ARG A 217 -1.95 -2.56 -12.72
C ARG A 217 -3.20 -1.70 -12.86
N ALA A 218 -3.26 -0.57 -12.15
CA ALA A 218 -4.42 0.32 -12.15
C ALA A 218 -4.75 0.81 -13.57
N ALA A 219 -3.73 1.21 -14.34
CA ALA A 219 -3.89 1.64 -15.72
C ALA A 219 -4.47 0.51 -16.61
N VAL A 220 -4.00 -0.72 -16.42
CA VAL A 220 -4.48 -1.89 -17.17
C VAL A 220 -5.94 -2.19 -16.82
N ILE A 221 -6.29 -2.26 -15.52
CA ILE A 221 -7.64 -2.63 -15.09
C ILE A 221 -8.67 -1.55 -15.46
N ALA A 222 -8.36 -0.29 -15.21
CA ALA A 222 -9.27 0.83 -15.50
C ALA A 222 -9.52 0.99 -17.01
N SER A 223 -8.54 0.66 -17.84
CA SER A 223 -8.64 0.71 -19.30
C SER A 223 -9.13 -0.58 -19.95
N GLN A 224 -9.36 -1.64 -19.16
CA GLN A 224 -9.69 -2.98 -19.64
C GLN A 224 -8.63 -3.54 -20.60
N GLY A 225 -7.36 -3.41 -20.23
CA GLY A 225 -6.23 -3.96 -20.97
C GLY A 225 -5.70 -3.11 -22.12
N ARG A 226 -6.37 -2.00 -22.44
CA ARG A 226 -5.98 -1.12 -23.56
C ARG A 226 -4.76 -0.27 -23.29
N ARG A 227 -4.52 0.13 -22.03
CA ARG A 227 -3.44 1.03 -21.64
C ARG A 227 -2.41 0.32 -20.76
N ARG A 228 -1.16 0.77 -20.83
CA ARG A 228 -0.05 0.36 -19.95
C ARG A 228 0.53 1.60 -19.28
N ALA A 229 1.20 1.40 -18.15
CA ALA A 229 1.95 2.45 -17.47
C ALA A 229 3.44 2.16 -17.49
N GLN A 230 4.24 3.20 -17.73
CA GLN A 230 5.68 3.21 -17.48
C GLN A 230 5.96 4.10 -16.27
N VAL A 231 6.38 3.49 -15.17
CA VAL A 231 6.58 4.17 -13.89
C VAL A 231 8.08 4.33 -13.60
N PHE A 232 8.46 5.50 -13.11
CA PHE A 232 9.82 5.90 -12.77
C PHE A 232 9.90 6.27 -11.29
N MET A 233 10.74 5.56 -10.54
CA MET A 233 11.05 5.84 -9.14
C MET A 233 12.50 6.28 -8.95
N ALA A 234 13.45 5.58 -9.58
CA ALA A 234 14.88 5.74 -9.33
C ALA A 234 15.46 7.14 -9.60
N PRO A 235 15.02 7.90 -10.63
CA PRO A 235 15.49 9.28 -10.83
C PRO A 235 15.20 10.21 -9.65
N PHE A 236 14.24 9.85 -8.81
CA PHE A 236 13.77 10.59 -7.64
C PHE A 236 14.24 9.95 -6.32
N CYS A 237 15.31 9.15 -6.36
CA CYS A 237 15.91 8.49 -5.20
C CYS A 237 17.36 8.92 -4.97
N GLY A 238 17.77 8.96 -3.70
CA GLY A 238 19.18 8.98 -3.29
C GLY A 238 20.06 9.97 -4.04
N LYS A 239 21.16 9.46 -4.65
CA LYS A 239 22.14 10.31 -5.36
C LYS A 239 21.58 10.92 -6.65
N ALA A 240 20.64 10.24 -7.33
CA ALA A 240 20.08 10.71 -8.59
C ALA A 240 19.34 12.04 -8.43
N VAL A 241 18.65 12.25 -7.30
CA VAL A 241 17.97 13.52 -6.99
C VAL A 241 18.91 14.72 -7.07
N LYS A 242 20.15 14.58 -6.60
CA LYS A 242 21.14 15.67 -6.63
C LYS A 242 21.55 16.00 -8.06
N GLY A 243 21.82 15.00 -8.88
CA GLY A 243 22.17 15.18 -10.30
C GLY A 243 21.01 15.71 -11.14
N ASN A 244 19.77 15.38 -10.75
CA ASN A 244 18.56 15.73 -11.47
C ASN A 244 17.89 17.04 -10.98
N ARG A 245 18.51 17.77 -10.04
CA ARG A 245 17.86 18.88 -9.30
C ARG A 245 17.17 19.90 -10.20
N GLU A 246 17.83 20.35 -11.26
CA GLU A 246 17.29 21.37 -12.18
C GLU A 246 16.13 20.82 -13.02
N LEU A 247 16.25 19.59 -13.51
CA LEU A 247 15.19 18.93 -14.28
C LEU A 247 13.97 18.63 -13.41
N ILE A 248 14.19 18.19 -12.16
CA ILE A 248 13.13 18.01 -11.16
C ILE A 248 12.45 19.35 -10.89
N ALA A 249 13.19 20.45 -10.72
CA ALA A 249 12.60 21.77 -10.51
C ALA A 249 11.71 22.21 -11.69
N ARG A 250 12.08 21.86 -12.92
CA ARG A 250 11.25 22.10 -14.12
C ARG A 250 9.99 21.22 -14.14
N LEU A 251 10.11 19.94 -13.77
CA LEU A 251 8.94 19.06 -13.58
C LEU A 251 8.01 19.59 -12.48
N GLU A 252 8.56 20.08 -11.37
CA GLU A 252 7.81 20.69 -10.27
C GLU A 252 7.04 21.93 -10.72
N SER A 253 7.66 22.77 -11.57
CA SER A 253 6.99 23.90 -12.20
C SER A 253 5.84 23.44 -13.12
N LEU A 254 6.07 22.40 -13.92
CA LEU A 254 5.07 21.84 -14.85
C LEU A 254 3.80 21.37 -14.14
N VAL A 255 3.91 20.90 -12.89
CA VAL A 255 2.79 20.44 -12.04
C VAL A 255 2.29 21.49 -11.05
N GLY A 256 2.83 22.71 -11.10
CA GLY A 256 2.39 23.82 -10.26
C GLY A 256 2.75 23.67 -8.78
N LEU A 257 3.87 23.01 -8.46
CA LEU A 257 4.33 22.86 -7.08
C LEU A 257 4.83 24.21 -6.53
N SER A 258 4.08 24.80 -5.61
CA SER A 258 4.38 26.13 -5.07
C SER A 258 5.52 26.11 -4.05
N SER A 259 6.16 27.26 -3.80
CA SER A 259 7.12 27.41 -2.69
C SER A 259 6.52 27.06 -1.33
N LYS A 260 5.20 27.30 -1.15
CA LYS A 260 4.47 26.92 0.07
C LYS A 260 4.36 25.39 0.20
N ASP A 261 4.12 24.68 -0.90
CA ASP A 261 4.09 23.21 -0.88
C ASP A 261 5.48 22.64 -0.57
N LYS A 262 6.54 23.19 -1.19
CA LYS A 262 7.92 22.79 -0.90
C LYS A 262 8.30 23.05 0.56
N ALA A 263 7.88 24.19 1.12
CA ALA A 263 8.08 24.49 2.55
C ALA A 263 7.34 23.51 3.49
N GLN A 264 6.27 22.88 3.01
CA GLN A 264 5.59 21.79 3.72
C GLN A 264 6.23 20.41 3.51
N GLY A 265 7.32 20.33 2.71
CA GLY A 265 8.07 19.12 2.42
C GLY A 265 7.49 18.29 1.26
N TRP A 266 6.60 18.85 0.43
CA TRP A 266 6.16 18.17 -0.78
C TRP A 266 7.25 18.23 -1.85
N GLN A 267 7.55 17.06 -2.43
CA GLN A 267 8.50 16.90 -3.52
C GLN A 267 8.00 15.81 -4.48
N ILE A 268 8.45 15.85 -5.74
CA ILE A 268 8.19 14.76 -6.68
C ILE A 268 8.88 13.50 -6.19
N ALA A 269 8.12 12.41 -6.15
CA ALA A 269 8.59 11.14 -5.63
C ALA A 269 8.54 10.03 -6.67
N LEU A 270 7.55 10.02 -7.55
CA LEU A 270 7.52 9.14 -8.72
C LEU A 270 6.72 9.78 -9.86
N VAL A 271 6.96 9.30 -11.07
CA VAL A 271 6.23 9.72 -12.27
C VAL A 271 5.78 8.48 -13.04
N ALA A 272 4.53 8.44 -13.48
CA ALA A 272 3.99 7.36 -14.30
C ALA A 272 3.42 7.91 -15.61
N GLN A 273 4.02 7.54 -16.74
CA GLN A 273 3.46 7.79 -18.05
C GLN A 273 2.47 6.68 -18.39
N VAL A 274 1.26 7.02 -18.81
CA VAL A 274 0.23 6.06 -19.19
C VAL A 274 -0.16 6.32 -20.63
N GLY A 275 -0.26 5.28 -21.44
CA GLY A 275 -0.61 5.40 -22.85
C GLY A 275 -1.26 4.16 -23.42
N GLU A 276 -1.81 4.31 -24.63
CA GLU A 276 -2.43 3.22 -25.37
C GLU A 276 -1.37 2.17 -25.72
N ALA A 277 -1.63 0.92 -25.33
CA ALA A 277 -0.71 -0.18 -25.51
C ALA A 277 -0.65 -0.59 -26.99
N HIS A 278 0.55 -0.87 -27.48
CA HIS A 278 0.73 -1.63 -28.72
C HIS A 278 0.08 -3.01 -28.59
N ALA A 279 -0.30 -3.61 -29.74
CA ALA A 279 -1.02 -4.87 -29.76
C ALA A 279 -0.31 -6.00 -28.96
N ALA A 280 1.03 -6.05 -29.04
CA ALA A 280 1.85 -7.02 -28.32
C ALA A 280 1.85 -6.83 -26.78
N ASP A 281 1.62 -5.60 -26.31
CA ASP A 281 1.64 -5.25 -24.88
C ASP A 281 0.26 -5.24 -24.23
N ARG A 282 -0.81 -5.43 -25.02
CA ARG A 282 -2.20 -5.46 -24.52
C ARG A 282 -2.42 -6.71 -23.69
N VAL A 283 -3.15 -6.52 -22.58
CA VAL A 283 -3.59 -7.64 -21.74
C VAL A 283 -5.04 -7.93 -22.09
N SER A 284 -5.33 -9.15 -22.55
CA SER A 284 -6.70 -9.57 -22.84
C SER A 284 -7.25 -10.47 -21.73
N MET A 285 -8.48 -10.15 -21.30
CA MET A 285 -9.29 -10.92 -20.35
C MET A 285 -10.78 -10.75 -20.71
N PRO A 286 -11.65 -11.66 -20.25
CA PRO A 286 -13.09 -11.49 -20.40
C PRO A 286 -13.60 -10.14 -19.84
N PRO A 287 -14.52 -9.44 -20.53
CA PRO A 287 -14.97 -8.10 -20.14
C PRO A 287 -15.45 -7.99 -18.68
N GLU A 288 -16.19 -8.99 -18.21
CA GLU A 288 -16.75 -9.07 -16.86
C GLU A 288 -15.66 -9.20 -15.78
N LEU A 289 -14.52 -9.79 -16.12
CA LEU A 289 -13.43 -9.99 -15.16
C LEU A 289 -12.76 -8.67 -14.79
N TRP A 290 -12.66 -7.69 -15.68
CA TRP A 290 -12.04 -6.39 -15.38
C TRP A 290 -12.71 -5.68 -14.22
N ARG A 291 -14.04 -5.55 -14.29
CA ARG A 291 -14.83 -4.87 -13.25
C ARG A 291 -14.81 -5.66 -11.95
N LYS A 292 -14.89 -7.00 -12.04
CA LYS A 292 -14.78 -7.90 -10.88
C LYS A 292 -13.43 -7.78 -10.18
N LEU A 293 -12.32 -7.71 -10.93
CA LEU A 293 -10.98 -7.50 -10.37
C LEU A 293 -10.83 -6.12 -9.73
N GLY A 294 -11.36 -5.06 -10.36
CA GLY A 294 -11.37 -3.73 -9.78
C GLY A 294 -12.09 -3.69 -8.42
N ALA A 295 -13.30 -4.25 -8.36
CA ALA A 295 -14.10 -4.37 -7.15
C ALA A 295 -13.44 -5.27 -6.08
N LEU A 296 -12.76 -6.35 -6.50
CA LEU A 296 -11.96 -7.20 -5.62
C LEU A 296 -10.84 -6.38 -5.00
N LEU A 297 -10.02 -5.70 -5.79
CA LEU A 297 -8.87 -4.95 -5.29
C LEU A 297 -9.28 -3.86 -4.28
N VAL A 298 -10.35 -3.10 -4.55
CA VAL A 298 -10.84 -2.09 -3.59
C VAL A 298 -11.41 -2.71 -2.31
N SER A 299 -11.89 -3.96 -2.36
CA SER A 299 -12.41 -4.69 -1.19
C SER A 299 -11.33 -5.25 -0.26
N LEU A 300 -10.09 -5.38 -0.75
CA LEU A 300 -8.99 -5.92 0.06
C LEU A 300 -8.63 -4.96 1.18
N ARG A 301 -8.37 -5.54 2.36
CA ARG A 301 -8.07 -4.78 3.59
C ARG A 301 -7.12 -5.57 4.46
N SER A 302 -6.48 -4.86 5.38
CA SER A 302 -5.59 -5.48 6.35
C SER A 302 -6.37 -6.37 7.31
N GLU A 303 -6.01 -7.65 7.38
CA GLU A 303 -6.60 -8.67 8.24
C GLU A 303 -5.69 -8.94 9.46
N ARG A 304 -6.11 -8.48 10.64
CA ARG A 304 -5.32 -8.49 11.89
C ARG A 304 -5.73 -9.59 12.85
N ILE A 305 -6.98 -10.03 12.81
CA ILE A 305 -7.49 -11.07 13.72
C ILE A 305 -7.32 -12.43 13.05
N GLN A 306 -6.64 -13.34 13.75
CA GLN A 306 -6.70 -14.77 13.54
C GLN A 306 -7.68 -15.36 14.57
N PRO A 307 -8.82 -15.95 14.12
CA PRO A 307 -9.79 -16.56 15.01
C PRO A 307 -9.17 -17.57 15.97
N GLY A 308 -9.58 -17.52 17.24
CA GLY A 308 -9.08 -18.37 18.32
C GLY A 308 -7.61 -18.18 18.73
N VAL A 309 -6.93 -17.15 18.21
CA VAL A 309 -5.50 -16.90 18.51
C VAL A 309 -5.28 -15.54 19.17
N ASN A 310 -5.83 -14.47 18.61
CA ASN A 310 -5.66 -13.11 19.12
C ASN A 310 -6.97 -12.31 19.14
N ALA A 311 -8.11 -13.01 19.19
CA ALA A 311 -9.39 -12.38 19.44
C ALA A 311 -9.46 -11.79 20.86
N GLU A 312 -10.21 -10.70 21.02
CA GLU A 312 -10.52 -10.14 22.34
C GLU A 312 -11.55 -11.05 23.05
N GLU A 313 -11.52 -11.13 24.38
CA GLU A 313 -12.47 -11.97 25.14
C GLU A 313 -13.95 -11.62 24.85
N LYS A 314 -14.22 -10.34 24.62
CA LYS A 314 -15.55 -9.83 24.28
C LYS A 314 -15.90 -9.95 22.79
N ALA A 315 -15.03 -10.55 21.98
CA ALA A 315 -15.31 -10.71 20.56
C ALA A 315 -16.51 -11.64 20.36
N PRO A 316 -17.33 -11.42 19.31
CA PRO A 316 -18.38 -12.36 18.94
C PRO A 316 -17.84 -13.78 18.74
N ALA A 317 -18.70 -14.78 18.97
CA ALA A 317 -18.35 -16.20 18.97
C ALA A 317 -17.56 -16.64 17.72
N GLN A 318 -17.89 -16.10 16.54
CA GLN A 318 -17.20 -16.44 15.30
C GLN A 318 -15.70 -16.09 15.27
N TYR A 319 -15.23 -15.23 16.16
CA TYR A 319 -13.81 -14.88 16.29
C TYR A 319 -13.08 -15.69 17.37
N LEU A 320 -13.81 -16.36 18.27
CA LEU A 320 -13.24 -17.02 19.45
C LEU A 320 -12.73 -18.43 19.16
N THR A 321 -13.25 -19.09 18.13
CA THR A 321 -12.87 -20.46 17.79
C THR A 321 -11.79 -20.48 16.71
N ARG A 322 -10.82 -21.38 16.86
CA ARG A 322 -9.78 -21.61 15.85
C ARG A 322 -10.36 -22.39 14.67
N GLN A 323 -9.88 -22.07 13.47
CA GLN A 323 -10.23 -22.79 12.25
C GLN A 323 -9.06 -23.65 11.79
N ASP A 324 -9.36 -24.89 11.41
CA ASP A 324 -8.41 -25.87 10.90
C ASP A 324 -8.26 -25.68 9.40
N MET A 325 -7.38 -24.76 9.04
CA MET A 325 -7.02 -24.47 7.67
C MET A 325 -5.53 -24.72 7.45
N HIS A 326 -5.23 -25.39 6.35
CA HIS A 326 -3.87 -25.59 5.89
C HIS A 326 -3.47 -24.48 4.90
N VAL A 327 -2.20 -24.08 4.95
CA VAL A 327 -1.60 -23.15 3.97
C VAL A 327 -0.54 -23.94 3.20
N PRO A 328 -0.76 -24.25 1.91
CA PRO A 328 0.19 -25.02 1.12
C PRO A 328 1.59 -24.37 1.06
N GLU A 329 2.64 -25.17 0.90
CA GLU A 329 4.01 -24.65 0.76
C GLU A 329 4.24 -24.05 -0.63
N GLU A 330 3.54 -24.57 -1.64
CA GLU A 330 3.49 -24.09 -3.01
C GLU A 330 2.98 -22.65 -3.05
N LEU A 331 2.02 -22.30 -2.20
CA LEU A 331 1.52 -20.93 -2.06
C LEU A 331 2.63 -19.99 -1.58
N THR A 332 3.45 -20.43 -0.63
CA THR A 332 4.62 -19.65 -0.17
C THR A 332 5.66 -19.54 -1.27
N THR A 333 5.89 -20.60 -2.04
CA THR A 333 6.81 -20.58 -3.19
C THR A 333 6.35 -19.56 -4.24
N MET A 334 5.06 -19.51 -4.56
CA MET A 334 4.52 -18.56 -5.53
C MET A 334 4.46 -17.12 -4.98
N ALA A 335 4.15 -16.94 -3.69
CA ALA A 335 4.23 -15.63 -3.05
C ALA A 335 5.67 -15.07 -3.07
N GLY A 336 6.66 -15.91 -2.74
CA GLY A 336 8.08 -15.56 -2.87
C GLY A 336 8.47 -15.28 -4.32
N ARG A 337 8.01 -16.09 -5.28
CA ARG A 337 8.23 -15.85 -6.72
C ARG A 337 7.67 -14.48 -7.14
N ALA A 338 6.48 -14.11 -6.68
CA ALA A 338 5.87 -12.81 -6.92
C ALA A 338 6.69 -11.67 -6.30
N ALA A 339 7.20 -11.83 -5.06
CA ALA A 339 8.11 -10.87 -4.44
C ALA A 339 9.38 -10.63 -5.27
N TYR A 340 10.07 -11.71 -5.66
CA TYR A 340 11.31 -11.61 -6.44
C TYR A 340 11.08 -11.00 -7.83
N ASN A 341 9.97 -11.34 -8.49
CA ASN A 341 9.59 -10.72 -9.76
C ASN A 341 9.41 -9.19 -9.62
N ALA A 342 8.79 -8.73 -8.52
CA ALA A 342 8.62 -7.31 -8.27
C ALA A 342 9.95 -6.62 -7.94
N PHE A 343 10.75 -7.20 -7.03
CA PHE A 343 12.02 -6.62 -6.63
C PHE A 343 12.94 -6.45 -7.85
N ALA A 344 13.06 -7.49 -8.68
CA ALA A 344 13.83 -7.43 -9.93
C ALA A 344 13.31 -6.33 -10.87
N HIS A 345 12.00 -6.28 -11.12
CA HIS A 345 11.37 -5.30 -12.01
C HIS A 345 11.65 -3.83 -11.60
N TRP A 346 11.60 -3.54 -10.29
CA TRP A 346 11.71 -2.18 -9.75
C TRP A 346 13.11 -1.75 -9.33
N THR A 347 14.07 -2.68 -9.31
CA THR A 347 15.49 -2.37 -9.06
C THR A 347 16.35 -2.56 -10.30
N ALA A 348 15.77 -3.06 -11.40
CA ALA A 348 16.45 -3.48 -12.62
C ALA A 348 17.59 -4.50 -12.38
N CYS A 349 17.60 -5.18 -11.23
CA CYS A 349 18.57 -6.24 -10.97
C CYS A 349 18.08 -7.58 -11.55
N PRO A 350 18.99 -8.45 -12.02
CA PRO A 350 18.64 -9.79 -12.45
C PRO A 350 17.91 -10.56 -11.34
N ARG A 351 16.92 -11.36 -11.72
CA ARG A 351 16.03 -12.00 -10.75
C ARG A 351 16.74 -12.96 -9.79
N GLU A 352 17.77 -13.67 -10.24
CA GLU A 352 18.54 -14.54 -9.35
C GLU A 352 19.38 -13.74 -8.36
N ARG A 353 19.83 -12.53 -8.72
CA ARG A 353 20.47 -11.59 -7.79
C ARG A 353 19.43 -11.00 -6.82
N ALA A 354 18.21 -10.72 -7.26
CA ALA A 354 17.11 -10.29 -6.39
C ALA A 354 16.84 -11.30 -5.25
N LYS A 355 16.92 -12.60 -5.54
CA LYS A 355 16.77 -13.67 -4.52
C LYS A 355 17.85 -13.63 -3.44
N GLN A 356 19.05 -13.17 -3.78
CA GLN A 356 20.14 -13.03 -2.82
C GLN A 356 19.93 -11.76 -1.99
N LEU A 357 19.63 -10.62 -2.64
CA LEU A 357 19.57 -9.31 -2.00
C LEU A 357 18.33 -9.09 -1.09
N LEU A 358 17.20 -9.71 -1.43
CA LEU A 358 15.98 -9.60 -0.63
C LEU A 358 16.03 -10.58 0.55
N LEU A 359 16.20 -10.05 1.75
CA LEU A 359 16.25 -10.85 2.98
C LEU A 359 14.83 -11.15 3.44
N LEU A 360 14.42 -12.42 3.39
CA LEU A 360 13.10 -12.88 3.81
C LEU A 360 13.25 -13.96 4.87
N ASP A 361 12.87 -13.64 6.11
CA ASP A 361 12.73 -14.62 7.19
C ASP A 361 11.26 -15.03 7.31
N ARG A 362 11.00 -16.34 7.37
CA ARG A 362 9.65 -16.91 7.51
C ARG A 362 9.54 -17.59 8.86
N VAL A 363 8.56 -17.15 9.65
CA VAL A 363 8.20 -17.78 10.92
C VAL A 363 6.88 -18.55 10.75
N ASP A 364 6.98 -19.88 10.72
CA ASP A 364 5.83 -20.79 10.66
C ASP A 364 5.26 -21.04 12.07
N VAL A 365 4.29 -20.20 12.47
CA VAL A 365 3.75 -20.12 13.83
C VAL A 365 3.03 -21.41 14.28
N LEU A 366 2.68 -22.30 13.34
CA LEU A 366 2.07 -23.57 13.68
C LEU A 366 3.09 -24.62 14.18
N THR A 367 4.38 -24.42 13.92
CA THR A 367 5.46 -25.32 14.35
C THR A 367 5.96 -24.97 15.77
N PRO A 368 6.55 -25.92 16.52
CA PRO A 368 7.15 -25.62 17.83
C PRO A 368 8.20 -24.50 17.76
N ASN A 369 9.13 -24.59 16.80
CA ASN A 369 10.19 -23.60 16.60
C ASN A 369 9.61 -22.22 16.25
N GLY A 370 8.62 -22.16 15.35
CA GLY A 370 7.98 -20.90 15.00
C GLY A 370 7.21 -20.26 16.16
N LYS A 371 6.57 -21.06 17.03
CA LYS A 371 5.95 -20.55 18.27
C LYS A 371 6.99 -19.96 19.21
N GLN A 372 8.13 -20.63 19.38
CA GLN A 372 9.23 -20.14 20.21
C GLN A 372 9.78 -18.82 19.66
N ARG A 373 10.06 -18.76 18.35
CA ARG A 373 10.54 -17.56 17.66
C ARG A 373 9.56 -16.39 17.81
N LEU A 374 8.26 -16.64 17.61
CA LEU A 374 7.21 -15.62 17.81
C LEU A 374 7.17 -15.12 19.27
N ARG A 375 7.27 -16.02 20.26
CA ARG A 375 7.30 -15.64 21.68
C ARG A 375 8.52 -14.78 21.99
N ALA A 376 9.71 -15.15 21.50
CA ALA A 376 10.94 -14.38 21.68
C ALA A 376 10.83 -12.98 21.07
N MET A 377 10.33 -12.87 19.83
CA MET A 377 10.10 -11.57 19.19
C MET A 377 9.10 -10.72 19.98
N ARG A 378 7.97 -11.29 20.42
CA ARG A 378 6.96 -10.57 21.21
C ARG A 378 7.53 -10.10 22.56
N ALA A 379 8.32 -10.93 23.23
CA ALA A 379 8.97 -10.59 24.50
C ALA A 379 9.95 -9.42 24.32
N MET A 380 10.84 -9.52 23.32
CA MET A 380 11.78 -8.45 22.97
C MET A 380 11.07 -7.13 22.68
N LEU A 381 10.06 -7.16 21.82
CA LEU A 381 9.26 -5.98 21.49
C LEU A 381 8.58 -5.40 22.75
N SER A 382 8.01 -6.24 23.61
CA SER A 382 7.42 -5.78 24.88
C SER A 382 8.45 -5.07 25.76
N GLU A 383 9.62 -5.68 25.95
CA GLU A 383 10.69 -5.10 26.77
C GLU A 383 11.18 -3.75 26.22
N ILE A 384 11.30 -3.62 24.90
CA ILE A 384 11.62 -2.33 24.27
C ILE A 384 10.54 -1.29 24.61
N THR A 385 9.25 -1.65 24.54
CA THR A 385 8.17 -0.72 24.90
C THR A 385 8.25 -0.30 26.36
N ASP A 386 8.55 -1.25 27.25
CA ASP A 386 8.64 -1.00 28.68
C ASP A 386 9.76 -0.01 28.99
N ARG A 387 10.92 -0.19 28.36
CA ARG A 387 12.06 0.75 28.46
C ARG A 387 11.74 2.14 27.89
N VAL A 388 10.95 2.22 26.82
CA VAL A 388 10.49 3.52 26.29
C VAL A 388 9.59 4.20 27.31
N VAL A 389 8.60 3.51 27.85
CA VAL A 389 7.64 4.07 28.81
C VAL A 389 8.35 4.53 30.08
N GLU A 390 9.28 3.74 30.61
CA GLU A 390 10.07 4.07 31.80
C GLU A 390 10.91 5.34 31.62
N LYS A 391 11.51 5.52 30.44
CA LYS A 391 12.48 6.61 30.17
C LYS A 391 11.86 7.84 29.52
N LEU A 392 10.54 7.90 29.34
CA LEU A 392 9.89 9.08 28.78
C LEU A 392 9.97 10.26 29.78
N PRO A 393 10.54 11.41 29.38
CA PRO A 393 10.68 12.54 30.29
C PRO A 393 9.31 13.11 30.70
N LEU A 394 9.01 13.08 32.00
CA LEU A 394 7.75 13.57 32.56
C LEU A 394 7.45 15.03 32.21
N TRP A 395 8.49 15.88 32.13
CA TRP A 395 8.37 17.29 31.75
C TRP A 395 7.92 17.48 30.29
N ALA A 396 8.18 16.53 29.39
CA ALA A 396 7.72 16.57 28.01
C ALA A 396 6.28 16.05 27.87
N ASP A 397 5.85 15.18 28.78
CA ASP A 397 4.52 14.57 28.76
C ASP A 397 3.46 15.45 29.47
N LEU A 398 3.86 16.20 30.50
CA LEU A 398 3.01 17.14 31.25
C LEU A 398 2.32 18.21 30.36
N PRO A 399 3.03 18.95 29.49
CA PRO A 399 2.42 19.95 28.59
C PRO A 399 1.50 19.33 27.52
N THR A 400 1.70 18.05 27.19
CA THR A 400 0.86 17.32 26.23
C THR A 400 -0.33 16.63 26.89
N GLY A 401 -0.53 16.82 28.20
CA GLY A 401 -1.59 16.20 28.98
C GLY A 401 -1.47 14.68 29.05
N LYS A 402 -0.27 14.12 29.21
CA LYS A 402 -0.01 12.66 29.19
C LYS A 402 -0.27 11.99 27.84
N ALA A 403 -0.21 12.73 26.72
CA ALA A 403 -0.48 12.16 25.40
C ALA A 403 0.66 11.22 24.92
N LEU A 404 1.90 11.47 25.34
CA LEU A 404 3.06 10.68 24.98
C LEU A 404 3.01 9.31 25.65
N SER A 405 2.79 9.27 26.97
CA SER A 405 2.66 8.00 27.72
C SER A 405 1.44 7.18 27.32
N ARG A 406 0.31 7.83 26.99
CA ARG A 406 -0.88 7.14 26.48
C ARG A 406 -0.63 6.51 25.10
N ASN A 407 0.09 7.19 24.22
CA ASN A 407 0.42 6.64 22.91
C ASN A 407 1.50 5.54 22.98
N ALA A 408 2.49 5.65 23.86
CA ALA A 408 3.46 4.59 24.12
C ALA A 408 2.78 3.30 24.61
N ASN A 409 1.86 3.41 25.58
CA ASN A 409 1.07 2.26 26.06
C ASN A 409 0.13 1.67 25.01
N ARG A 410 -0.40 2.48 24.08
CA ARG A 410 -1.18 1.96 22.93
C ARG A 410 -0.33 1.10 22.00
N GLY A 411 0.97 1.38 21.88
CA GLY A 411 1.94 0.58 21.13
C GLY A 411 1.95 -0.90 21.56
N ARG A 412 1.79 -1.19 22.86
CA ARG A 412 1.73 -2.57 23.39
C ARG A 412 0.62 -3.43 22.74
N LYS A 413 -0.55 -2.84 22.44
CA LYS A 413 -1.70 -3.56 21.85
C LYS A 413 -1.77 -3.47 20.33
N ALA A 414 -1.18 -2.44 19.72
CA ALA A 414 -1.36 -2.13 18.29
C ALA A 414 -0.62 -3.09 17.34
N PHE A 415 0.36 -3.86 17.83
CA PHE A 415 1.28 -4.65 17.01
C PHE A 415 1.34 -6.12 17.39
N SER A 416 0.23 -6.70 17.88
CA SER A 416 0.18 -8.14 18.19
C SER A 416 0.42 -8.95 16.93
N LEU A 417 1.65 -9.46 16.79
CA LEU A 417 2.06 -10.31 15.67
C LEU A 417 1.24 -11.59 15.67
N ALA A 418 0.22 -11.69 14.83
CA ALA A 418 -0.65 -12.86 14.74
C ALA A 418 -0.83 -13.29 13.28
N GLY A 419 -0.80 -14.60 13.07
CA GLY A 419 -0.95 -15.26 11.77
C GLY A 419 -0.39 -16.68 11.83
N GLN A 420 -0.74 -17.51 10.85
CA GLN A 420 -0.15 -18.85 10.71
C GLN A 420 1.27 -18.77 10.15
N ARG A 421 1.54 -17.78 9.30
CA ARG A 421 2.88 -17.44 8.81
C ARG A 421 3.15 -15.95 8.99
N ILE A 422 4.38 -15.63 9.41
CA ILE A 422 4.88 -14.27 9.54
C ILE A 422 6.13 -14.15 8.68
N TYR A 423 6.21 -13.10 7.88
CA TYR A 423 7.33 -12.83 7.00
C TYR A 423 7.97 -11.52 7.43
N ILE A 424 9.26 -11.56 7.72
CA ILE A 424 10.07 -10.38 8.04
C ILE A 424 10.93 -10.11 6.81
N ALA A 425 10.75 -8.94 6.21
CA ALA A 425 11.46 -8.52 5.02
C ALA A 425 12.45 -7.41 5.35
N GLY A 426 13.65 -7.52 4.80
CA GLY A 426 14.71 -6.54 4.97
C GLY A 426 15.74 -6.60 3.84
N LEU A 427 16.78 -5.80 4.01
CA LEU A 427 17.85 -5.61 3.04
C LEU A 427 19.19 -5.44 3.78
N SER A 428 20.29 -5.65 3.04
CA SER A 428 21.64 -5.32 3.49
C SER A 428 22.18 -4.14 2.68
N GLU A 429 22.46 -3.01 3.34
CA GLU A 429 23.02 -1.84 2.66
C GLU A 429 24.39 -2.12 2.01
N PRO A 430 25.34 -2.82 2.69
CA PRO A 430 26.62 -3.19 2.06
C PRO A 430 26.45 -4.01 0.78
N GLU A 431 25.60 -5.04 0.78
CA GLU A 431 25.41 -5.90 -0.40
C GLU A 431 24.71 -5.18 -1.56
N LEU A 432 23.78 -4.26 -1.24
CA LEU A 432 23.14 -3.42 -2.26
C LEU A 432 24.13 -2.46 -2.90
N ARG A 433 25.03 -1.88 -2.08
CA ARG A 433 26.11 -1.02 -2.55
C ARG A 433 27.05 -1.78 -3.48
N GLU A 434 27.41 -3.02 -3.13
CA GLU A 434 28.20 -3.92 -3.98
C GLU A 434 27.46 -4.26 -5.29
N ALA A 435 26.15 -4.46 -5.22
CA ALA A 435 25.31 -4.69 -6.39
C ALA A 435 25.04 -3.44 -7.25
N GLY A 436 25.54 -2.26 -6.85
CA GLY A 436 25.31 -1.00 -7.56
C GLY A 436 23.88 -0.45 -7.46
N ILE A 437 23.10 -0.91 -6.48
CA ILE A 437 21.70 -0.50 -6.28
C ILE A 437 21.64 0.55 -5.18
N ASP A 438 21.06 1.71 -5.49
CA ASP A 438 20.83 2.76 -4.48
C ASP A 438 19.90 2.26 -3.37
N TRP A 439 20.26 2.56 -2.12
CA TRP A 439 19.52 2.12 -0.93
C TRP A 439 18.04 2.50 -0.97
N GLU A 440 17.71 3.71 -1.40
CA GLU A 440 16.33 4.17 -1.43
C GLU A 440 15.53 3.48 -2.54
N VAL A 441 16.16 3.22 -3.70
CA VAL A 441 15.56 2.42 -4.79
C VAL A 441 15.25 1.01 -4.29
N ALA A 442 16.18 0.38 -3.58
CA ALA A 442 15.99 -0.96 -3.03
C ALA A 442 14.86 -1.01 -1.99
N ILE A 443 14.73 0.00 -1.12
CA ILE A 443 13.59 0.09 -0.18
C ILE A 443 12.25 0.18 -0.94
N ARG A 444 12.18 0.99 -2.00
CA ARG A 444 10.98 1.05 -2.85
C ARG A 444 10.72 -0.31 -3.53
N GLY A 445 11.76 -0.96 -4.03
CA GLY A 445 11.69 -2.33 -4.56
C GLY A 445 11.15 -3.34 -3.55
N LEU A 446 11.57 -3.26 -2.28
CA LEU A 446 11.04 -4.10 -1.20
C LEU A 446 9.56 -3.82 -0.92
N GLY A 447 9.15 -2.54 -0.93
CA GLY A 447 7.74 -2.16 -0.81
C GLY A 447 6.88 -2.79 -1.92
N ALA A 448 7.37 -2.74 -3.16
CA ALA A 448 6.71 -3.39 -4.29
C ALA A 448 6.68 -4.94 -4.15
N ALA A 449 7.78 -5.55 -3.71
CA ALA A 449 7.86 -6.99 -3.45
C ALA A 449 6.85 -7.46 -2.40
N ALA A 450 6.76 -6.73 -1.28
CA ALA A 450 5.76 -7.01 -0.26
C ALA A 450 4.33 -6.83 -0.80
N CYS A 451 4.08 -5.78 -1.60
CA CYS A 451 2.77 -5.56 -2.22
C CYS A 451 2.36 -6.74 -3.11
N ARG A 452 3.24 -7.14 -4.04
CA ARG A 452 2.95 -8.18 -5.03
C ARG A 452 2.80 -9.56 -4.41
N SER A 453 3.65 -9.90 -3.45
CA SER A 453 3.55 -11.15 -2.68
C SER A 453 2.25 -11.20 -1.88
N ALA A 454 1.90 -10.13 -1.16
CA ALA A 454 0.67 -10.05 -0.39
C ALA A 454 -0.58 -10.11 -1.30
N LEU A 455 -0.54 -9.46 -2.46
CA LEU A 455 -1.63 -9.48 -3.43
C LEU A 455 -1.83 -10.87 -4.02
N TYR A 456 -0.76 -11.60 -4.33
CA TYR A 456 -0.85 -13.00 -4.75
C TYR A 456 -1.63 -13.83 -3.73
N VAL A 457 -1.25 -13.76 -2.44
CA VAL A 457 -1.91 -14.51 -1.36
C VAL A 457 -3.39 -14.15 -1.23
N GLU A 458 -3.74 -12.86 -1.27
CA GLU A 458 -5.13 -12.45 -1.16
C GLU A 458 -5.98 -12.78 -2.38
N LEU A 459 -5.38 -12.83 -3.59
CA LEU A 459 -6.07 -13.35 -4.76
C LEU A 459 -6.40 -14.82 -4.58
N MET A 460 -5.46 -15.64 -4.09
CA MET A 460 -5.72 -17.05 -3.77
C MET A 460 -6.76 -17.19 -2.66
N GLY A 461 -6.73 -16.28 -1.69
CA GLY A 461 -7.74 -16.14 -0.63
C GLY A 461 -9.14 -15.73 -1.11
N CYS A 462 -9.30 -15.39 -2.40
CA CYS A 462 -10.57 -15.11 -3.04
C CYS A 462 -10.97 -16.18 -4.08
N VAL A 463 -10.16 -17.22 -4.26
CA VAL A 463 -10.46 -18.31 -5.19
C VAL A 463 -11.51 -19.22 -4.56
N ASP A 464 -12.64 -19.36 -5.23
CA ASP A 464 -13.71 -20.30 -4.89
C ASP A 464 -14.14 -20.22 -3.41
N ILE A 465 -14.30 -18.98 -2.89
CA ILE A 465 -14.80 -18.73 -1.53
C ILE A 465 -16.15 -19.46 -1.38
N PRO A 466 -16.29 -20.40 -0.42
CA PRO A 466 -17.54 -21.11 -0.21
C PRO A 466 -18.64 -20.18 0.30
N GLU A 467 -19.89 -20.58 0.10
CA GLU A 467 -21.02 -19.96 0.76
C GLU A 467 -20.83 -19.92 2.28
N GLY A 468 -21.25 -18.82 2.92
CA GLY A 468 -21.08 -18.63 4.36
C GLY A 468 -19.65 -18.29 4.80
N CYS A 469 -18.74 -17.96 3.87
CA CYS A 469 -17.38 -17.48 4.16
C CYS A 469 -17.16 -16.08 3.58
N ASP A 470 -16.37 -15.24 4.26
CA ASP A 470 -15.98 -13.91 3.75
C ASP A 470 -14.71 -13.95 2.87
N LEU A 471 -13.82 -14.89 3.13
CA LEU A 471 -12.49 -15.05 2.52
C LEU A 471 -11.93 -16.45 2.80
N LEU A 472 -10.77 -16.78 2.23
CA LEU A 472 -9.98 -17.95 2.61
C LEU A 472 -8.57 -17.58 3.08
N ALA A 473 -8.07 -16.40 2.68
CA ALA A 473 -6.87 -15.81 3.26
C ALA A 473 -6.90 -14.28 3.33
N GLY A 474 -6.31 -13.79 4.40
CA GLY A 474 -6.10 -12.39 4.70
C GLY A 474 -4.64 -12.10 5.02
N ILE A 475 -4.19 -10.88 4.72
CA ILE A 475 -2.86 -10.43 5.07
C ILE A 475 -2.89 -9.14 5.89
N CYS A 476 -1.84 -8.90 6.68
CA CYS A 476 -1.58 -7.61 7.30
C CYS A 476 -0.13 -7.22 7.09
N LEU A 477 0.11 -6.10 6.39
CA LEU A 477 1.42 -5.46 6.20
C LEU A 477 1.64 -4.44 7.33
N MET A 478 2.78 -4.52 8.01
CA MET A 478 3.07 -3.77 9.22
C MET A 478 4.52 -3.27 9.22
N ALA A 479 4.68 -1.97 9.41
CA ALA A 479 5.97 -1.39 9.80
C ALA A 479 6.10 -1.18 11.32
N GLY A 480 5.01 -1.36 12.08
CA GLY A 480 4.99 -1.15 13.53
C GLY A 480 6.02 -1.98 14.31
N PRO A 481 6.04 -3.32 14.16
CA PRO A 481 7.03 -4.18 14.79
C PRO A 481 8.47 -3.78 14.43
N VAL A 482 8.70 -3.39 13.18
CA VAL A 482 10.01 -2.94 12.69
C VAL A 482 10.41 -1.61 13.32
N ASN A 483 9.51 -0.63 13.36
CA ASN A 483 9.76 0.66 13.99
C ASN A 483 10.04 0.51 15.49
N GLN A 484 9.33 -0.40 16.15
CA GLN A 484 9.55 -0.72 17.56
C GLN A 484 10.90 -1.40 17.77
N ASN A 485 11.29 -2.35 16.93
CA ASN A 485 12.62 -2.94 16.96
C ASN A 485 13.73 -1.90 16.67
N ASP A 486 13.50 -0.96 15.74
CA ASP A 486 14.46 0.10 15.43
C ASP A 486 14.72 1.03 16.61
N ILE A 487 13.70 1.33 17.43
CA ILE A 487 13.90 2.00 18.73
C ILE A 487 14.86 1.19 19.61
N GLY A 488 14.62 -0.12 19.71
CA GLY A 488 15.47 -1.04 20.47
C GLY A 488 16.93 -1.02 19.99
N LYS A 489 17.14 -1.10 18.68
CA LYS A 489 18.48 -1.04 18.06
C LYS A 489 19.19 0.27 18.36
N GLN A 490 18.53 1.39 18.06
CA GLN A 490 19.17 2.71 18.13
C GLN A 490 19.43 3.17 19.57
N TYR A 491 18.58 2.79 20.53
CA TYR A 491 18.62 3.37 21.87
C TYR A 491 18.94 2.39 23.00
N TYR A 492 18.78 1.09 22.78
CA TYR A 492 18.87 0.09 23.85
C TYR A 492 19.72 -1.14 23.50
N GLY A 493 20.39 -1.16 22.34
CA GLY A 493 21.34 -2.22 21.96
C GLY A 493 20.70 -3.56 21.60
N TYR A 494 19.41 -3.57 21.25
CA TYR A 494 18.76 -4.80 20.78
C TYR A 494 19.23 -5.17 19.36
N PRO A 495 19.22 -6.46 19.00
CA PRO A 495 19.50 -6.89 17.64
C PRO A 495 18.36 -6.56 16.67
N ASP A 496 18.66 -6.53 15.37
CA ASP A 496 17.65 -6.48 14.32
C ASP A 496 16.79 -7.75 14.32
N LEU A 497 15.50 -7.65 13.93
CA LEU A 497 14.63 -8.83 13.87
C LEU A 497 15.19 -9.92 12.95
N LEU A 498 15.92 -9.55 11.91
CA LEU A 498 16.56 -10.45 10.95
C LEU A 498 17.94 -10.94 11.38
N ALA A 499 18.48 -10.45 12.50
CA ALA A 499 19.85 -10.75 12.91
C ALA A 499 20.07 -12.24 13.22
N GLU A 500 19.05 -12.97 13.69
CA GLU A 500 19.17 -14.42 13.95
C GLU A 500 19.36 -15.21 12.64
N THR A 501 18.58 -14.86 11.61
CA THR A 501 18.57 -15.58 10.33
C THR A 501 19.69 -15.13 9.38
N PHE A 502 20.15 -13.88 9.51
CA PHE A 502 21.09 -13.24 8.59
C PHE A 502 22.23 -12.51 9.34
N ALA A 503 22.76 -13.10 10.41
CA ALA A 503 23.74 -12.48 11.31
C ALA A 503 24.98 -11.92 10.59
N ASP A 504 25.44 -12.63 9.56
CA ASP A 504 26.63 -12.36 8.75
C ASP A 504 26.43 -11.28 7.67
N ARG A 505 25.20 -10.81 7.47
CA ARG A 505 24.82 -9.99 6.31
C ARG A 505 24.45 -8.54 6.65
N ALA A 506 24.64 -8.11 7.90
CA ALA A 506 24.29 -6.77 8.38
C ALA A 506 22.84 -6.34 8.00
N PRO A 507 21.82 -7.10 8.43
CA PRO A 507 20.46 -6.90 7.93
C PRO A 507 19.79 -5.68 8.55
N THR A 508 18.95 -5.03 7.76
CA THR A 508 17.99 -4.02 8.21
C THR A 508 16.57 -4.51 7.93
N SER A 509 15.83 -4.83 8.99
CA SER A 509 14.39 -5.09 8.90
C SER A 509 13.64 -3.84 8.43
N LEU A 510 12.73 -4.00 7.47
CA LEU A 510 11.99 -2.90 6.85
C LEU A 510 10.48 -3.08 6.93
N LEU A 511 9.99 -4.32 6.80
CA LEU A 511 8.55 -4.59 6.85
C LEU A 511 8.28 -5.98 7.42
N VAL A 512 7.19 -6.12 8.17
CA VAL A 512 6.65 -7.43 8.55
C VAL A 512 5.29 -7.58 7.89
N TRP A 513 4.99 -8.75 7.35
CA TRP A 513 3.62 -9.09 6.98
C TRP A 513 3.23 -10.47 7.46
N THR A 514 1.93 -10.67 7.64
CA THR A 514 1.36 -11.90 8.22
C THR A 514 0.31 -12.47 7.30
N LEU A 515 0.26 -13.80 7.22
CA LEU A 515 -0.76 -14.56 6.50
C LEU A 515 -1.70 -15.23 7.50
N LYS A 516 -2.99 -15.12 7.21
CA LYS A 516 -4.10 -15.69 7.99
C LYS A 516 -5.06 -16.39 7.04
N ALA A 517 -4.99 -17.71 6.96
CA ALA A 517 -6.07 -18.53 6.45
C ALA A 517 -7.19 -18.58 7.50
N LYS A 518 -8.35 -18.08 7.08
CA LYS A 518 -9.56 -17.94 7.89
C LYS A 518 -10.75 -17.66 6.98
N THR A 519 -11.95 -17.94 7.46
CA THR A 519 -13.20 -17.65 6.74
C THR A 519 -13.93 -16.40 7.21
N VAL A 520 -13.61 -15.91 8.41
CA VAL A 520 -14.19 -14.71 9.00
C VAL A 520 -13.31 -13.51 8.71
N ALA A 521 -13.83 -12.51 8.02
CA ALA A 521 -13.06 -11.30 7.77
C ALA A 521 -13.01 -10.39 9.00
N ASP A 522 -12.04 -9.49 9.03
CA ASP A 522 -11.84 -8.59 10.16
C ASP A 522 -13.07 -7.68 10.39
N PRO A 523 -13.29 -7.24 11.64
CA PRO A 523 -14.35 -6.30 11.96
C PRO A 523 -14.21 -5.01 11.16
N ILE A 524 -15.34 -4.45 10.74
CA ILE A 524 -15.40 -3.24 9.92
C ILE A 524 -14.86 -2.03 10.67
N GLY A 525 -15.01 -2.02 12.00
CA GLY A 525 -14.71 -0.85 12.82
C GLY A 525 -13.24 -0.56 13.15
N ASN A 526 -12.31 -1.27 12.51
CA ASN A 526 -10.90 -1.31 12.94
C ASN A 526 -10.09 -0.03 12.67
N GLU A 527 -10.52 0.85 11.76
CA GLU A 527 -9.60 1.85 11.21
C GLU A 527 -9.54 3.17 12.00
N GLU A 528 -10.65 3.67 12.56
CA GLU A 528 -10.67 4.95 13.30
C GLU A 528 -10.23 4.80 14.78
N GLN A 529 -10.39 3.61 15.37
CA GLN A 529 -10.07 3.33 16.78
C GLN A 529 -8.57 3.50 17.12
N LEU A 530 -7.69 3.45 16.12
CA LEU A 530 -6.24 3.57 16.31
C LEU A 530 -5.77 5.02 16.53
N LEU A 531 -6.58 6.02 16.14
CA LEU A 531 -6.13 7.41 16.07
C LEU A 531 -6.98 8.37 16.90
N ASN A 532 -8.26 8.08 17.18
CA ASN A 532 -9.10 8.98 17.98
C ASN A 532 -10.01 8.25 18.99
N ALA A 533 -9.60 8.27 20.27
CA ALA A 533 -10.41 7.70 21.35
C ALA A 533 -11.72 8.44 21.62
N ARG A 534 -11.88 9.70 21.17
CA ARG A 534 -13.13 10.47 21.28
C ARG A 534 -14.19 10.05 20.26
N ARG A 535 -13.83 9.23 19.28
CA ARG A 535 -14.72 8.70 18.24
C ARG A 535 -14.83 7.18 18.31
N LYS A 536 -14.96 6.63 19.51
CA LYS A 536 -15.39 5.23 19.68
C LYS A 536 -16.81 5.11 19.10
N GLY A 537 -16.97 4.29 18.06
CA GLY A 537 -18.29 3.99 17.47
C GLY A 537 -18.71 4.87 16.29
N ALA A 538 -17.84 5.77 15.80
CA ALA A 538 -17.96 6.34 14.46
C ALA A 538 -17.01 5.59 13.53
N LEU A 539 -17.47 5.23 12.33
CA LEU A 539 -16.72 4.46 11.37
C LEU A 539 -16.53 5.31 10.12
N VAL A 540 -15.37 5.95 10.02
CA VAL A 540 -14.97 6.68 8.81
C VAL A 540 -13.98 5.83 8.03
N ASP A 541 -14.28 5.53 6.76
CA ASP A 541 -13.25 5.10 5.81
C ASP A 541 -12.24 6.25 5.69
N LEU A 542 -11.05 6.08 6.28
CA LEU A 542 -10.06 7.14 6.46
C LEU A 542 -9.33 7.51 5.16
N ARG A 543 -9.59 6.76 4.09
CA ARG A 543 -9.08 7.02 2.74
C ARG A 543 -9.55 8.39 2.25
N PRO A 544 -8.67 9.15 1.58
CA PRO A 544 -9.04 10.44 1.08
C PRO A 544 -10.06 10.34 -0.06
N GLY A 545 -10.92 11.35 -0.17
CA GLY A 545 -11.68 11.57 -1.38
C GLY A 545 -10.75 11.97 -2.55
N PRO A 546 -11.11 11.67 -3.81
CA PRO A 546 -10.26 12.01 -4.95
C PRO A 546 -9.89 13.49 -5.01
N HIS A 547 -10.84 14.38 -4.68
CA HIS A 547 -10.65 15.83 -4.69
C HIS A 547 -9.63 16.33 -3.64
N GLU A 548 -9.33 15.54 -2.61
CA GLU A 548 -8.38 15.93 -1.56
C GLU A 548 -6.92 15.73 -2.01
N VAL A 549 -6.66 14.76 -2.88
CA VAL A 549 -5.29 14.31 -3.20
C VAL A 549 -4.97 14.23 -4.68
N VAL A 550 -5.97 14.23 -5.57
CA VAL A 550 -5.77 14.19 -7.03
C VAL A 550 -6.16 15.52 -7.67
N LYS A 551 -5.23 16.12 -8.42
CA LYS A 551 -5.48 17.24 -9.32
C LYS A 551 -5.32 16.82 -10.76
N VAL A 552 -6.13 17.38 -11.64
CA VAL A 552 -6.06 17.21 -13.09
C VAL A 552 -5.72 18.56 -13.71
N LYS A 553 -4.70 18.59 -14.57
CA LYS A 553 -4.33 19.76 -15.37
C LYS A 553 -5.04 19.69 -16.73
N THR A 554 -5.84 20.71 -17.03
CA THR A 554 -6.49 20.89 -18.34
C THR A 554 -6.09 22.24 -18.92
N LYS A 555 -6.56 22.57 -20.13
CA LYS A 555 -6.37 23.92 -20.72
C LYS A 555 -6.90 25.04 -19.81
N ALA A 556 -7.92 24.74 -18.99
CA ALA A 556 -8.51 25.68 -18.02
C ALA A 556 -7.77 25.70 -16.66
N GLY A 557 -6.55 25.17 -16.59
CA GLY A 557 -5.73 25.10 -15.39
C GLY A 557 -5.94 23.84 -14.55
N TYR A 558 -5.64 23.91 -13.25
CA TYR A 558 -5.72 22.77 -12.34
C TYR A 558 -7.09 22.69 -11.66
N SER A 559 -7.71 21.51 -11.67
CA SER A 559 -8.88 21.20 -10.84
C SER A 559 -8.66 19.97 -9.98
N PRO A 560 -9.22 19.92 -8.77
CA PRO A 560 -9.39 18.65 -8.06
C PRO A 560 -10.22 17.69 -8.90
N LEU A 561 -9.83 16.42 -8.94
CA LEU A 561 -10.64 15.36 -9.53
C LEU A 561 -11.95 15.23 -8.73
N ARG A 562 -13.09 15.01 -9.39
CA ARG A 562 -14.35 14.68 -8.71
C ARG A 562 -14.84 15.74 -7.70
N LYS A 563 -14.63 17.00 -8.08
CA LYS A 563 -15.24 18.18 -7.45
C LYS A 563 -15.78 19.10 -8.54
N ASP A 564 -17.07 19.38 -8.48
CA ASP A 564 -17.67 20.33 -9.39
C ASP A 564 -17.25 21.76 -9.04
N ARG A 565 -16.87 22.54 -10.06
CA ARG A 565 -16.38 23.90 -9.86
C ARG A 565 -17.52 24.89 -9.59
N ALA A 566 -18.71 24.66 -10.17
CA ALA A 566 -19.83 25.59 -10.09
C ALA A 566 -20.58 25.46 -8.76
N SER A 567 -20.99 24.25 -8.40
CA SER A 567 -21.74 23.96 -7.17
C SER A 567 -20.84 23.70 -5.95
N GLY A 568 -19.56 23.38 -6.17
CA GLY A 568 -18.67 22.90 -5.11
C GLY A 568 -18.93 21.47 -4.66
N SER A 569 -19.89 20.77 -5.29
CA SER A 569 -20.26 19.39 -4.98
C SER A 569 -19.08 18.44 -5.11
N ILE A 570 -19.00 17.47 -4.20
CA ILE A 570 -17.92 16.47 -4.12
C ILE A 570 -18.47 15.07 -4.36
N ASN A 571 -17.59 14.19 -4.84
CA ASN A 571 -17.98 12.83 -5.18
C ASN A 571 -18.39 11.98 -3.98
N HIS A 572 -19.47 11.23 -4.19
CA HIS A 572 -19.87 10.11 -3.34
C HIS A 572 -19.93 8.79 -4.14
N GLU A 573 -19.54 8.75 -5.42
CA GLU A 573 -19.51 7.51 -6.21
C GLU A 573 -18.43 6.57 -5.67
N ARG A 574 -18.73 5.27 -5.63
CA ARG A 574 -17.78 4.21 -5.29
C ARG A 574 -17.22 3.60 -6.59
N ALA A 575 -15.91 3.40 -6.65
CA ALA A 575 -15.27 2.78 -7.81
C ALA A 575 -15.75 1.33 -7.94
N PHE A 576 -16.11 0.89 -9.16
CA PHE A 576 -16.66 -0.45 -9.39
C PHE A 576 -17.90 -0.77 -8.52
N ALA A 577 -18.77 0.22 -8.29
CA ALA A 577 -19.99 0.04 -7.50
C ALA A 577 -20.98 -0.95 -8.15
N GLU A 578 -20.95 -1.09 -9.48
CA GLU A 578 -21.87 -1.93 -10.23
C GLU A 578 -21.79 -3.43 -9.89
N LEU A 579 -20.74 -3.88 -9.20
CA LEU A 579 -20.67 -5.26 -8.70
C LEU A 579 -21.56 -5.50 -7.47
N GLY A 580 -21.95 -4.45 -6.74
CA GLY A 580 -22.84 -4.56 -5.58
C GLY A 580 -22.23 -5.27 -4.36
N ASN A 581 -20.91 -5.44 -4.29
CA ASN A 581 -20.21 -6.13 -3.19
C ASN A 581 -20.06 -5.28 -1.92
N PHE A 582 -21.16 -4.67 -1.46
CA PHE A 582 -21.20 -3.86 -0.24
C PHE A 582 -21.67 -4.68 0.96
N VAL A 583 -21.16 -4.35 2.14
CA VAL A 583 -21.60 -4.99 3.38
C VAL A 583 -23.05 -4.62 3.68
N ARG A 584 -23.81 -5.65 4.06
CA ARG A 584 -25.15 -5.60 4.63
C ARG A 584 -25.15 -6.37 5.95
N ASP A 585 -26.18 -6.20 6.77
CA ASP A 585 -26.42 -7.13 7.87
C ASP A 585 -27.03 -8.46 7.39
N ARG A 586 -27.42 -9.32 8.33
CA ARG A 586 -27.99 -10.65 8.04
C ARG A 586 -29.35 -10.56 7.37
N GLU A 587 -30.12 -9.53 7.69
CA GLU A 587 -31.44 -9.24 7.14
C GLU A 587 -31.35 -8.53 5.79
N GLY A 588 -30.13 -8.21 5.33
CA GLY A 588 -29.88 -7.53 4.06
C GLY A 588 -29.97 -6.01 4.13
N LEU A 589 -30.13 -5.44 5.33
CA LEU A 589 -30.18 -4.01 5.57
C LEU A 589 -28.83 -3.39 5.26
N GLU A 590 -28.89 -2.28 4.53
CA GLU A 590 -27.71 -1.55 4.10
C GLU A 590 -27.27 -0.55 5.15
N ILE A 591 -25.97 -0.31 5.21
CA ILE A 591 -25.43 0.88 5.87
C ILE A 591 -25.81 2.09 5.01
N PRO A 592 -26.62 3.04 5.51
CA PRO A 592 -27.00 4.22 4.76
C PRO A 592 -25.78 4.99 4.22
N GLY A 593 -25.77 5.32 2.92
CA GLY A 593 -24.66 6.03 2.26
C GLY A 593 -23.44 5.15 1.88
N ASN A 594 -23.43 3.87 2.25
CA ASN A 594 -22.27 2.99 1.98
C ASN A 594 -22.03 2.76 0.49
N GLN A 595 -23.09 2.49 -0.27
CA GLN A 595 -23.02 2.36 -1.73
C GLN A 595 -22.66 3.68 -2.44
N GLY A 596 -22.76 4.79 -1.72
CA GLY A 596 -22.55 6.11 -2.29
C GLY A 596 -23.69 6.55 -3.21
N SER A 597 -23.42 7.56 -4.04
CA SER A 597 -24.34 8.00 -5.09
C SER A 597 -23.58 8.14 -6.41
N ALA A 598 -24.25 7.82 -7.52
CA ALA A 598 -23.64 7.91 -8.83
C ALA A 598 -23.23 9.37 -9.12
N TRP A 599 -22.02 9.54 -9.67
CA TRP A 599 -21.60 10.84 -10.18
C TRP A 599 -22.41 11.14 -11.45
N PRO A 600 -22.87 12.39 -11.66
CA PRO A 600 -23.71 12.73 -12.80
C PRO A 600 -23.15 12.21 -14.12
N GLU A 601 -23.99 11.57 -14.91
CA GLU A 601 -23.55 10.83 -16.09
C GLU A 601 -22.82 11.72 -17.11
N ALA A 602 -23.32 12.94 -17.31
CA ALA A 602 -22.67 13.93 -18.17
C ALA A 602 -21.24 14.26 -17.71
N TRP A 603 -20.98 14.24 -16.39
CA TRP A 603 -19.67 14.55 -15.83
C TRP A 603 -18.73 13.35 -15.84
N ARG A 604 -19.22 12.16 -15.48
CA ARG A 604 -18.39 10.93 -15.49
C ARG A 604 -17.96 10.53 -16.91
N ASN A 605 -18.77 10.86 -17.92
CA ASN A 605 -18.47 10.58 -19.33
C ASN A 605 -17.75 11.74 -20.03
N GLN A 606 -17.46 12.84 -19.32
CA GLN A 606 -16.71 13.96 -19.89
C GLN A 606 -15.35 13.50 -20.39
N ILE A 607 -14.99 13.95 -21.59
CA ILE A 607 -13.64 13.79 -22.14
C ILE A 607 -12.75 14.87 -21.49
N LEU A 608 -11.70 14.44 -20.79
CA LEU A 608 -10.84 15.36 -20.03
C LEU A 608 -9.91 16.17 -20.93
N TRP A 609 -9.39 15.52 -21.97
CA TRP A 609 -8.54 16.13 -22.99
C TRP A 609 -9.04 15.68 -24.36
N PRO A 610 -9.84 16.52 -25.05
CA PRO A 610 -10.28 16.18 -26.40
C PRO A 610 -9.07 16.09 -27.33
N GLU A 611 -9.12 15.15 -28.27
CA GLU A 611 -8.20 15.12 -29.40
C GLU A 611 -8.23 16.50 -30.06
N THR A 612 -7.08 17.18 -30.07
CA THR A 612 -6.93 18.35 -30.90
C THR A 612 -7.04 17.86 -32.33
N SER A 613 -8.17 18.14 -32.98
CA SER A 613 -8.19 18.22 -34.44
C SER A 613 -7.02 19.13 -34.82
N GLU A 614 -6.08 18.60 -35.60
CA GLU A 614 -5.01 19.38 -36.20
C GLU A 614 -5.62 20.67 -36.76
N ALA A 615 -5.06 21.81 -36.36
CA ALA A 615 -5.32 23.10 -36.97
C ALA A 615 -4.17 23.39 -37.94
#